data_AF-A0A9E2FEE1-F1
#
_entry.id   AF-A0A9E2FEE1-F1
#
_cell.length_a   1.000
_cell.length_b   1.000
_cell.length_c   1.000
_cell.angle_alpha   90.00
_cell.angle_beta   90.00
_cell.angle_gamma   90.00
#
_symmetry.space_group_name_H-M   'P 1'
#
loop_
_entity.id
_entity.type
_entity.pdbx_description
1 polymer ?
#
loop_
_entity_poly.entity_id
_entity_poly.type
_entity_poly.pdbx_seq_one_letter_code
_entity_poly.pdbx_strand_id
1 'polypeptide(L)'
;MRRYLRQILIFFLLSAGVAQAADLPELQVVSVRGNRYFSAQKMIGWSGLKRNKPVSQENLTDAAMNILNKLSAAGYYFCRIDSIQQDYSSDSSLVSVTYHVDEGERLIYGGMEIIGDTLSLDEDFLSLARPGNPLFYTDLGYDLSDVIRNKEEAGHPFARLDIKDLALHHDTLSVAARLTAGPQAYLDKVRIIGLRSTKPNVIARETRIVPGEPYSLSRVQRARQRIRKLPYVESVSVPALVPMGSNRYDLLFQVEEARSNSFDGVVGYQPGADGEEGVVTGLLDLSFLNLFGTGRKAKIHWERASENQQALLLFYEEPWIFGLPINLWGEFSQEILDSLYLERFMAAGATWPALDVLSLKGSIFQEEVLPDSVGELVGIYKSTERGGALELEYDTRDYIDNPIRGIYYRSRAAASIKDYTATSGLENADIRHYETDVSWSYPVIGRQILNLQVHGRFL
;
A
#
# COMPACT_ATOMS: atom_id res chain seq x y z
N MET A 1 -4.15 -9.26 -29.60
CA MET A 1 -3.59 -8.65 -30.82
C MET A 1 -2.09 -8.93 -30.91
N ARG A 2 -1.70 -10.19 -31.16
CA ARG A 2 -0.30 -10.67 -31.01
C ARG A 2 0.34 -11.09 -32.34
N ARG A 3 -0.15 -10.57 -33.48
CA ARG A 3 0.19 -11.10 -34.81
C ARG A 3 0.47 -10.10 -35.95
N TYR A 4 0.59 -8.80 -35.71
CA TYR A 4 0.84 -7.84 -36.81
C TYR A 4 1.92 -6.78 -36.50
N LEU A 5 3.08 -7.21 -36.00
CA LEU A 5 4.31 -6.41 -36.06
C LEU A 5 5.48 -7.30 -36.50
N ARG A 6 5.47 -7.68 -37.77
CA ARG A 6 6.61 -8.31 -38.44
C ARG A 6 6.62 -7.78 -39.87
N GLN A 7 7.31 -6.66 -40.07
CA GLN A 7 7.99 -6.28 -41.31
C GLN A 7 8.61 -4.91 -41.10
N ILE A 8 9.79 -4.89 -40.49
CA ILE A 8 10.77 -3.82 -40.69
C ILE A 8 11.88 -4.47 -41.49
N LEU A 9 12.03 -4.01 -42.73
CA LEU A 9 13.00 -4.52 -43.68
C LEU A 9 14.39 -4.01 -43.25
N ILE A 10 15.20 -4.87 -42.65
CA ILE A 10 16.59 -4.58 -42.30
C ILE A 10 17.43 -5.03 -43.50
N PHE A 11 17.99 -4.09 -44.26
CA PHE A 11 18.99 -4.37 -45.29
C PHE A 11 20.38 -4.35 -44.63
N PHE A 12 20.95 -5.54 -44.38
CA PHE A 12 22.34 -5.71 -43.94
C PHE A 12 23.20 -6.10 -45.14
N LEU A 13 24.26 -5.34 -45.42
CA LEU A 13 25.41 -5.81 -46.20
C LEU A 13 26.48 -6.24 -45.20
N LEU A 14 26.77 -7.54 -45.15
CA LEU A 14 27.66 -8.17 -44.17
C LEU A 14 28.81 -8.86 -44.90
N SER A 15 30.05 -8.40 -44.69
CA SER A 15 31.25 -9.17 -45.02
C SER A 15 31.52 -10.17 -43.89
N ALA A 16 31.32 -11.45 -44.17
CA ALA A 16 31.54 -12.54 -43.22
C ALA A 16 33.04 -12.88 -43.10
N GLY A 17 33.61 -12.65 -41.91
CA GLY A 17 34.88 -13.23 -41.46
C GLY A 17 34.61 -14.40 -40.52
N VAL A 18 35.28 -15.52 -40.76
CA VAL A 18 35.14 -16.80 -40.06
C VAL A 18 35.55 -16.67 -38.58
N ALA A 19 34.66 -17.09 -37.67
CA ALA A 19 34.88 -17.09 -36.23
C ALA A 19 35.71 -18.30 -35.77
N GLN A 20 36.84 -18.02 -35.12
CA GLN A 20 37.53 -18.92 -34.19
C GLN A 20 37.29 -18.36 -32.79
N ALA A 21 37.15 -19.22 -31.77
CA ALA A 21 36.86 -18.81 -30.39
C ALA A 21 37.95 -17.84 -29.88
N ALA A 22 37.65 -16.55 -30.00
CA ALA A 22 38.52 -15.45 -29.63
C ALA A 22 37.93 -14.79 -28.38
N ASP A 23 38.80 -14.42 -27.44
CA ASP A 23 38.44 -13.54 -26.34
C ASP A 23 37.61 -12.37 -26.89
N LEU A 24 36.46 -12.11 -26.25
CA LEU A 24 35.58 -11.04 -26.70
C LEU A 24 36.36 -9.72 -26.69
N PRO A 25 36.35 -8.95 -27.78
CA PRO A 25 37.08 -7.71 -27.86
C PRO A 25 36.58 -6.73 -26.80
N GLU A 26 37.50 -6.01 -26.18
CA GLU A 26 37.17 -5.00 -25.20
C GLU A 26 36.76 -3.68 -25.87
N LEU A 27 35.74 -3.04 -25.31
CA LEU A 27 35.24 -1.77 -25.84
C LEU A 27 36.22 -0.63 -25.58
N GLN A 28 36.77 -0.06 -26.65
CA GLN A 28 37.70 1.07 -26.56
C GLN A 28 36.98 2.41 -26.53
N VAL A 29 36.10 2.65 -27.52
CA VAL A 29 35.35 3.90 -27.70
C VAL A 29 33.95 3.58 -28.23
N VAL A 30 32.95 4.30 -27.73
CA VAL A 30 31.63 4.39 -28.35
C VAL A 30 31.46 5.79 -28.88
N SER A 31 31.06 5.91 -30.15
CA SER A 31 30.69 7.17 -30.74
C SER A 31 29.29 7.11 -31.34
N VAL A 32 28.63 8.27 -31.38
CA VAL A 32 27.31 8.43 -31.98
C VAL A 32 27.40 9.54 -33.00
N ARG A 33 26.85 9.29 -34.20
CA ARG A 33 26.78 10.22 -35.32
C ARG A 33 25.34 10.33 -35.82
N GLY A 34 25.00 11.47 -36.42
CA GLY A 34 23.65 11.74 -36.93
C GLY A 34 22.70 12.34 -35.89
N ASN A 35 23.14 12.48 -34.64
CA ASN A 35 22.38 13.12 -33.57
C ASN A 35 22.15 14.63 -33.85
N ARG A 36 20.94 15.12 -33.59
CA ARG A 36 20.49 16.49 -33.85
C ARG A 36 20.01 17.18 -32.57
N TYR A 37 19.10 16.57 -31.82
CA TYR A 37 18.48 17.17 -30.64
C TYR A 37 19.14 16.73 -29.33
N PHE A 38 19.75 15.55 -29.28
CA PHE A 38 20.49 15.08 -28.09
C PHE A 38 22.00 15.03 -28.34
N SER A 39 22.80 15.28 -27.30
CA SER A 39 24.26 15.18 -27.41
C SER A 39 24.71 13.72 -27.52
N ALA A 40 25.77 13.47 -28.30
CA ALA A 40 26.36 12.14 -28.45
C ALA A 40 26.71 11.52 -27.10
N GLN A 41 27.24 12.30 -26.15
CA GLN A 41 27.57 11.83 -24.80
C GLN A 41 26.34 11.32 -24.03
N LYS A 42 25.18 11.96 -24.19
CA LYS A 42 23.94 11.54 -23.54
C LYS A 42 23.44 10.22 -24.12
N MET A 43 23.51 10.05 -25.45
CA MET A 43 23.15 8.80 -26.12
C MET A 43 24.11 7.64 -25.79
N ILE A 44 25.41 7.93 -25.68
CA ILE A 44 26.40 6.95 -25.21
C ILE A 44 26.05 6.52 -23.78
N GLY A 45 25.63 7.45 -22.92
CA GLY A 45 25.15 7.13 -21.57
C GLY A 45 23.92 6.20 -21.58
N TRP A 46 23.03 6.32 -22.55
CA TRP A 46 21.86 5.45 -22.70
C TRP A 46 22.19 4.04 -23.21
N SER A 47 23.27 3.90 -23.97
CA SER A 47 23.70 2.60 -24.53
C SER A 47 23.97 1.54 -23.46
N GLY A 48 24.34 1.96 -22.23
CA GLY A 48 24.71 1.05 -21.14
C GLY A 48 26.09 0.39 -21.31
N LEU A 49 26.78 0.67 -22.42
CA LEU A 49 28.11 0.13 -22.70
C LEU A 49 29.17 0.80 -21.81
N LYS A 50 30.11 -0.01 -21.31
CA LYS A 50 31.21 0.44 -20.46
C LYS A 50 32.54 0.20 -21.16
N ARG A 51 33.42 1.19 -21.11
CA ARG A 51 34.79 1.10 -21.64
C ARG A 51 35.58 0.00 -20.93
N ASN A 52 36.49 -0.66 -21.65
CA ASN A 52 37.36 -1.76 -21.16
C ASN A 52 36.56 -2.94 -20.60
N LYS A 53 35.43 -3.26 -21.24
CA LYS A 53 34.64 -4.47 -20.95
C LYS A 53 34.48 -5.27 -22.24
N PRO A 54 34.45 -6.61 -22.15
CA PRO A 54 34.18 -7.45 -23.31
C PRO A 54 32.80 -7.14 -23.87
N VAL A 55 32.71 -7.00 -25.19
CA VAL A 55 31.46 -6.70 -25.89
C VAL A 55 31.12 -7.78 -26.88
N SER A 56 29.91 -8.32 -26.74
CA SER A 56 29.31 -9.24 -27.70
C SER A 56 28.35 -8.52 -28.65
N GLN A 57 27.98 -9.19 -29.74
CA GLN A 57 26.98 -8.69 -30.68
C GLN A 57 25.60 -8.47 -30.04
N GLU A 58 25.25 -9.28 -29.02
CA GLU A 58 24.02 -9.12 -28.24
C GLU A 58 24.05 -7.79 -27.47
N ASN A 59 25.16 -7.47 -26.81
CA ASN A 59 25.30 -6.22 -26.07
C ASN A 59 25.21 -4.97 -26.95
N LEU A 60 25.71 -5.04 -28.19
CA LEU A 60 25.57 -3.95 -29.17
C LEU A 60 24.12 -3.76 -29.62
N THR A 61 23.39 -4.86 -29.76
CA THR A 61 21.98 -4.84 -30.12
C THR A 61 21.13 -4.29 -28.98
N ASP A 62 21.42 -4.71 -27.74
CA ASP A 62 20.77 -4.17 -26.54
C ASP A 62 21.06 -2.68 -26.36
N ALA A 63 22.29 -2.26 -26.60
CA ALA A 63 22.70 -0.86 -26.57
C ALA A 63 21.94 -0.02 -27.59
N ALA A 64 21.80 -0.51 -28.82
CA ALA A 64 20.97 0.11 -29.85
C ALA A 64 19.50 0.22 -29.42
N MET A 65 18.92 -0.86 -28.89
CA MET A 65 17.55 -0.86 -28.39
C MET A 65 17.35 0.12 -27.23
N ASN A 66 18.31 0.22 -26.31
CA ASN A 66 18.25 1.16 -25.20
C ASN A 66 18.23 2.62 -25.66
N ILE A 67 19.07 2.97 -26.65
CA ILE A 67 19.07 4.31 -27.25
C ILE A 67 17.71 4.61 -27.89
N LEU A 68 17.18 3.69 -28.71
CA LEU A 68 15.87 3.84 -29.37
C LEU A 68 14.72 3.95 -28.36
N ASN A 69 14.73 3.14 -27.30
CA ASN A 69 13.72 3.19 -26.25
C ASN A 69 13.73 4.53 -25.50
N LYS A 70 14.91 5.10 -25.25
CA LYS A 70 15.03 6.43 -24.61
C LYS A 70 14.59 7.56 -25.52
N LEU A 71 14.88 7.49 -26.81
CA LEU A 71 14.38 8.45 -27.81
C LEU A 71 12.86 8.36 -27.96
N SER A 72 12.32 7.15 -28.06
CA SER A 72 10.87 6.89 -28.12
C SER A 72 10.15 7.42 -26.87
N ALA A 73 10.75 7.23 -25.68
CA ALA A 73 10.22 7.78 -24.43
C ALA A 73 10.23 9.32 -24.39
N ALA A 74 11.10 9.97 -25.17
CA ALA A 74 11.14 11.43 -25.31
C ALA A 74 10.17 11.97 -26.41
N GLY A 75 9.44 11.10 -27.10
CA GLY A 75 8.46 11.45 -28.14
C GLY A 75 8.97 11.30 -29.58
N TYR A 76 10.15 10.71 -29.79
CA TYR A 76 10.74 10.47 -31.12
C TYR A 76 10.43 9.04 -31.58
N TYR A 77 9.20 8.79 -32.01
CA TYR A 77 8.72 7.43 -32.33
C TYR A 77 9.24 6.88 -33.67
N PHE A 78 9.65 7.76 -34.59
CA PHE A 78 10.25 7.38 -35.87
C PHE A 78 11.78 7.33 -35.84
N CYS A 79 12.39 7.35 -34.64
CA CYS A 79 13.83 7.22 -34.51
C CYS A 79 14.31 5.83 -35.00
N ARG A 80 15.50 5.80 -35.58
CA ARG A 80 16.13 4.57 -36.07
C ARG A 80 17.65 4.64 -35.95
N ILE A 81 18.28 3.47 -35.99
CA ILE A 81 19.72 3.33 -36.12
C ILE A 81 19.98 2.80 -37.52
N ASP A 82 20.58 3.63 -38.37
CA ASP A 82 20.82 3.32 -39.77
C ASP A 82 21.95 2.31 -39.94
N SER A 83 23.00 2.43 -39.12
CA SER A 83 24.10 1.46 -39.10
C SER A 83 24.87 1.47 -37.80
N ILE A 84 25.47 0.31 -37.49
CA ILE A 84 26.41 0.11 -36.38
C ILE A 84 27.75 -0.27 -37.01
N GLN A 85 28.70 0.65 -37.00
CA GLN A 85 30.06 0.41 -37.50
C GLN A 85 30.94 -0.08 -36.36
N GLN A 86 31.73 -1.12 -36.62
CA GLN A 86 32.64 -1.73 -35.66
C GLN A 86 34.06 -1.71 -36.25
N ASP A 87 34.95 -0.95 -35.64
CA ASP A 87 36.35 -0.82 -36.03
C ASP A 87 37.22 -1.59 -35.03
N TYR A 88 37.79 -2.72 -35.46
CA TYR A 88 38.65 -3.55 -34.62
C TYR A 88 40.11 -3.09 -34.72
N SER A 89 40.86 -3.21 -33.62
CA SER A 89 42.30 -3.03 -33.62
C SER A 89 43.00 -4.13 -34.44
N SER A 90 44.25 -3.90 -34.84
CA SER A 90 45.03 -4.84 -35.66
C SER A 90 45.23 -6.21 -35.02
N ASP A 91 45.19 -6.27 -33.69
CA ASP A 91 45.28 -7.49 -32.87
C ASP A 91 43.89 -8.06 -32.50
N SER A 92 42.80 -7.46 -32.99
CA SER A 92 41.40 -7.84 -32.73
C SER A 92 41.01 -7.84 -31.24
N SER A 93 41.83 -7.26 -30.36
CA SER A 93 41.60 -7.23 -28.91
C SER A 93 40.68 -6.07 -28.49
N LEU A 94 40.63 -5.00 -29.27
CA LEU A 94 39.85 -3.80 -28.99
C LEU A 94 38.84 -3.53 -30.12
N VAL A 95 37.66 -3.06 -29.75
CA VAL A 95 36.62 -2.62 -30.69
C VAL A 95 36.17 -1.20 -30.40
N SER A 96 36.13 -0.37 -31.44
CA SER A 96 35.50 0.95 -31.43
C SER A 96 34.18 0.87 -32.18
N VAL A 97 33.09 1.35 -31.56
CA VAL A 97 31.74 1.20 -32.10
C VAL A 97 31.15 2.57 -32.40
N THR A 98 30.63 2.75 -33.61
CA THR A 98 29.95 3.98 -34.04
C THR A 98 28.51 3.69 -34.42
N TYR A 99 27.58 4.30 -33.69
CA TYR A 99 26.14 4.25 -34.00
C TYR A 99 25.77 5.45 -34.88
N HIS A 100 25.21 5.17 -36.06
CA HIS A 100 24.59 6.20 -36.90
C HIS A 100 23.10 6.24 -36.59
N VAL A 101 22.69 7.29 -35.88
CA VAL A 101 21.34 7.47 -35.36
C VAL A 101 20.63 8.53 -36.19
N ASP A 102 19.41 8.22 -36.62
CA ASP A 102 18.45 9.17 -37.14
C ASP A 102 17.39 9.35 -36.06
N GLU A 103 17.39 10.50 -35.39
CA GLU A 103 16.46 10.79 -34.29
C GLU A 103 15.02 10.93 -34.80
N GLY A 104 14.83 11.24 -36.09
CA GLY A 104 13.52 11.60 -36.63
C GLY A 104 12.97 12.90 -36.05
N GLU A 105 11.75 13.24 -36.46
CA GLU A 105 11.00 14.36 -35.90
C GLU A 105 10.22 13.93 -34.65
N ARG A 106 10.01 14.89 -33.75
CA ARG A 106 9.22 14.66 -32.56
C ARG A 106 7.75 14.69 -32.92
N LEU A 107 7.01 13.67 -32.50
CA LEU A 107 5.58 13.58 -32.81
C LEU A 107 4.79 14.53 -31.89
N ILE A 108 3.90 15.31 -32.49
CA ILE A 108 2.98 16.22 -31.82
C ILE A 108 1.63 15.52 -31.70
N TYR A 109 0.99 15.66 -30.56
CA TYR A 109 -0.38 15.18 -30.38
C TYR A 109 -1.36 16.17 -31.02
N GLY A 110 -2.11 15.71 -32.02
CA GLY A 110 -3.13 16.50 -32.73
C GLY A 110 -4.48 16.55 -32.04
N GLY A 111 -4.68 15.75 -31.00
CA GLY A 111 -5.95 15.61 -30.28
C GLY A 111 -6.61 14.26 -30.51
N MET A 112 -7.67 14.00 -29.74
CA MET A 112 -8.46 12.78 -29.85
C MET A 112 -9.94 13.12 -29.98
N GLU A 113 -10.56 12.49 -30.97
CA GLU A 113 -12.00 12.49 -31.13
C GLU A 113 -12.57 11.18 -30.55
N ILE A 114 -13.46 11.31 -29.56
CA ILE A 114 -14.16 10.17 -28.97
C ILE A 114 -15.60 10.19 -29.45
N ILE A 115 -16.01 9.12 -30.13
CA ILE A 115 -17.38 8.94 -30.65
C ILE A 115 -18.07 7.82 -29.87
N GLY A 116 -19.38 7.94 -29.63
CA GLY A 116 -20.20 6.92 -28.97
C GLY A 116 -20.84 7.43 -27.69
N ASP A 117 -20.73 6.66 -26.61
CA ASP A 117 -21.39 6.96 -25.32
C ASP A 117 -20.67 8.07 -24.55
N THR A 118 -20.70 9.32 -25.01
CA THR A 118 -19.94 10.44 -24.42
C THR A 118 -20.70 11.24 -23.36
N LEU A 119 -21.99 10.95 -23.11
CA LEU A 119 -22.93 11.73 -22.29
C LEU A 119 -22.53 12.01 -20.81
N SER A 120 -21.37 11.53 -20.35
CA SER A 120 -20.85 11.71 -18.98
C SER A 120 -19.36 12.08 -18.92
N LEU A 121 -18.75 12.40 -20.06
CA LEU A 121 -17.37 12.88 -20.12
C LEU A 121 -17.40 14.41 -19.99
N ASP A 122 -16.79 14.94 -18.94
CA ASP A 122 -16.55 16.38 -18.84
C ASP A 122 -15.63 16.85 -19.99
N GLU A 123 -15.75 18.12 -20.40
CA GLU A 123 -14.95 18.67 -21.52
C GLU A 123 -13.43 18.67 -21.24
N ASP A 124 -13.02 18.63 -19.97
CA ASP A 124 -11.61 18.67 -19.51
C ASP A 124 -10.98 17.28 -19.28
N PHE A 125 -11.54 16.23 -19.88
CA PHE A 125 -11.12 14.86 -19.63
C PHE A 125 -9.65 14.56 -20.00
N LEU A 126 -9.13 15.22 -21.04
CA LEU A 126 -7.78 15.02 -21.58
C LEU A 126 -6.81 16.05 -20.98
N SER A 127 -6.46 15.85 -19.71
CA SER A 127 -5.68 16.83 -18.95
C SER A 127 -4.17 16.77 -19.22
N LEU A 128 -3.65 15.58 -19.59
CA LEU A 128 -2.22 15.32 -19.73
C LEU A 128 -1.74 15.42 -21.19
N ALA A 129 -2.36 14.70 -22.11
CA ALA A 129 -2.08 14.79 -23.54
C ALA A 129 -2.84 16.00 -24.12
N ARG A 130 -2.14 17.14 -24.21
CA ARG A 130 -2.73 18.37 -24.78
C ARG A 130 -2.43 18.49 -26.27
N PRO A 131 -3.43 18.82 -27.10
CA PRO A 131 -3.19 19.11 -28.51
C PRO A 131 -2.11 20.18 -28.69
N GLY A 132 -1.18 19.96 -29.62
CA GLY A 132 -0.04 20.86 -29.88
C GLY A 132 1.19 20.61 -29.00
N ASN A 133 1.09 19.80 -27.96
CA ASN A 133 2.24 19.34 -27.19
C ASN A 133 2.85 18.06 -27.80
N PRO A 134 4.11 17.74 -27.47
CA PRO A 134 4.69 16.47 -27.84
C PRO A 134 3.88 15.28 -27.33
N LEU A 135 3.70 14.28 -28.19
CA LEU A 135 3.01 13.06 -27.80
C LEU A 135 3.90 12.22 -26.89
N PHE A 136 3.39 11.90 -25.72
CA PHE A 136 3.93 10.86 -24.86
C PHE A 136 2.90 9.74 -24.72
N TYR A 137 3.30 8.53 -25.11
CA TYR A 137 2.44 7.34 -25.03
C TYR A 137 1.95 7.07 -23.60
N THR A 138 2.76 7.38 -22.59
CA THR A 138 2.35 7.26 -21.17
C THR A 138 1.17 8.17 -20.85
N ASP A 139 1.26 9.42 -21.27
CA ASP A 139 0.28 10.45 -20.95
C ASP A 139 -1.04 10.17 -21.68
N LEU A 140 -0.95 9.81 -22.97
CA LEU A 140 -2.11 9.34 -23.73
C LEU A 140 -2.71 8.06 -23.11
N GLY A 141 -1.88 7.13 -22.65
CA GLY A 141 -2.35 5.91 -21.99
C GLY A 141 -3.11 6.17 -20.69
N TYR A 142 -2.66 7.14 -19.89
CA TYR A 142 -3.38 7.59 -18.69
C TYR A 142 -4.70 8.24 -19.04
N ASP A 143 -4.71 9.17 -20.00
CA ASP A 143 -5.95 9.84 -20.45
C ASP A 143 -6.97 8.82 -20.99
N LEU A 144 -6.55 7.85 -21.82
CA LEU A 144 -7.42 6.78 -22.31
C LEU A 144 -7.98 5.90 -21.17
N SER A 145 -7.14 5.58 -20.17
CA SER A 145 -7.55 4.78 -19.01
C SER A 145 -8.53 5.53 -18.13
N ASP A 146 -8.34 6.84 -18.00
CA ASP A 146 -9.22 7.71 -17.28
C ASP A 146 -10.61 7.69 -17.96
N VAL A 147 -10.72 7.72 -19.30
CA VAL A 147 -12.01 7.75 -20.02
C VAL A 147 -12.82 6.51 -19.65
N ILE A 148 -12.15 5.36 -19.63
CA ILE A 148 -12.76 4.09 -19.21
C ILE A 148 -13.15 4.16 -17.74
N ARG A 149 -12.26 4.66 -16.86
CA ARG A 149 -12.52 4.80 -15.42
C ARG A 149 -13.75 5.64 -15.12
N ASN A 150 -13.99 6.73 -15.85
CA ASN A 150 -15.19 7.54 -15.69
C ASN A 150 -16.46 6.72 -15.93
N LYS A 151 -16.48 5.88 -16.97
CA LYS A 151 -17.62 4.99 -17.25
C LYS A 151 -17.76 3.87 -16.23
N GLU A 152 -16.66 3.29 -15.78
CA GLU A 152 -16.66 2.30 -14.71
C GLU A 152 -17.20 2.89 -13.39
N GLU A 153 -16.86 4.15 -13.09
CA GLU A 153 -17.38 4.86 -11.91
C GLU A 153 -18.89 5.15 -12.04
N ALA A 154 -19.37 5.41 -13.26
CA ALA A 154 -20.80 5.56 -13.57
C ALA A 154 -21.58 4.22 -13.60
N GLY A 155 -20.93 3.09 -13.32
CA GLY A 155 -21.58 1.78 -13.22
C GLY A 155 -21.50 0.91 -14.46
N HIS A 156 -20.59 1.22 -15.39
CA HIS A 156 -20.34 0.44 -16.59
C HIS A 156 -18.98 -0.30 -16.49
N PRO A 157 -18.89 -1.43 -15.78
CA PRO A 157 -17.62 -2.13 -15.55
C PRO A 157 -17.01 -2.79 -16.78
N PHE A 158 -17.77 -2.90 -17.87
CA PHE A 158 -17.32 -3.49 -19.13
C PHE A 158 -17.07 -2.44 -20.22
N ALA A 159 -16.94 -1.18 -19.81
CA ALA A 159 -16.63 -0.09 -20.72
C ALA A 159 -15.35 -0.38 -21.48
N ARG A 160 -15.37 -0.10 -22.78
CA ARG A 160 -14.22 -0.29 -23.67
C ARG A 160 -14.05 0.92 -24.56
N LEU A 161 -12.79 1.30 -24.75
CA LEU A 161 -12.37 2.30 -25.71
C LEU A 161 -11.58 1.60 -26.83
N ASP A 162 -12.12 1.62 -28.04
CA ASP A 162 -11.47 1.05 -29.22
C ASP A 162 -10.89 2.17 -30.08
N ILE A 163 -9.58 2.16 -30.33
CA ILE A 163 -8.98 3.05 -31.34
C ILE A 163 -9.43 2.57 -32.73
N LYS A 164 -10.10 3.46 -33.48
CA LYS A 164 -10.63 3.16 -34.82
C LYS A 164 -9.71 3.68 -35.92
N ASP A 165 -9.11 4.84 -35.72
CA ASP A 165 -8.21 5.43 -36.70
C ASP A 165 -7.07 6.22 -36.03
N LEU A 166 -5.94 6.27 -36.73
CA LEU A 166 -4.74 7.03 -36.37
C LEU A 166 -4.30 7.80 -37.61
N ALA A 167 -4.60 9.09 -37.65
CA ALA A 167 -4.25 9.95 -38.77
C ALA A 167 -2.96 10.70 -38.46
N LEU A 168 -1.90 10.41 -39.22
CA LEU A 168 -0.64 11.13 -39.15
C LEU A 168 -0.55 12.16 -40.29
N HIS A 169 -0.50 13.43 -39.94
CA HIS A 169 -0.28 14.53 -40.88
C HIS A 169 1.03 15.24 -40.53
N HIS A 170 2.05 15.05 -41.37
CA HIS A 170 3.42 15.51 -41.11
C HIS A 170 3.97 14.93 -39.80
N ASP A 171 4.05 15.74 -38.76
CA ASP A 171 4.53 15.43 -37.41
C ASP A 171 3.39 15.34 -36.39
N THR A 172 2.14 15.56 -36.81
CA THR A 172 0.99 15.65 -35.91
C THR A 172 0.12 14.39 -36.03
N LEU A 173 -0.10 13.70 -34.91
CA LEU A 173 -0.92 12.49 -34.83
C LEU A 173 -2.28 12.78 -34.18
N SER A 174 -3.36 12.56 -34.93
CA SER A 174 -4.72 12.61 -34.43
C SER A 174 -5.27 11.21 -34.20
N VAL A 175 -6.02 11.03 -33.11
CA VAL A 175 -6.56 9.72 -32.69
C VAL A 175 -8.08 9.75 -32.77
N ALA A 176 -8.68 8.78 -33.46
CA ALA A 176 -10.13 8.58 -33.41
C ALA A 176 -10.45 7.31 -32.61
N ALA A 177 -11.24 7.45 -31.55
CA ALA A 177 -11.60 6.36 -30.67
C ALA A 177 -13.14 6.21 -30.56
N ARG A 178 -13.61 4.98 -30.40
CA ARG A 178 -15.01 4.67 -30.10
C ARG A 178 -15.15 4.21 -28.67
N LEU A 179 -15.93 4.94 -27.88
CA LEU A 179 -16.29 4.55 -26.53
C LEU A 179 -17.60 3.75 -26.54
N THR A 180 -17.57 2.56 -25.96
CA THR A 180 -18.74 1.72 -25.73
C THR A 180 -18.84 1.46 -24.23
N ALA A 181 -19.87 1.99 -23.57
CA ALA A 181 -20.02 1.82 -22.12
C ALA A 181 -20.46 0.39 -21.78
N GLY A 182 -21.33 -0.21 -22.60
CA GLY A 182 -21.95 -1.49 -22.29
C GLY A 182 -23.06 -1.35 -21.23
N PRO A 183 -23.65 -2.45 -20.75
CA PRO A 183 -24.75 -2.39 -19.79
C PRO A 183 -24.30 -1.87 -18.44
N GLN A 184 -25.16 -1.07 -17.79
CA GLN A 184 -24.97 -0.70 -16.39
C GLN A 184 -25.11 -1.95 -15.51
N ALA A 185 -24.13 -2.18 -14.64
CA ALA A 185 -24.10 -3.34 -13.76
C ALA A 185 -24.61 -2.98 -12.36
N TYR A 186 -25.38 -3.89 -11.77
CA TYR A 186 -25.84 -3.80 -10.39
C TYR A 186 -25.23 -4.93 -9.57
N LEU A 187 -24.73 -4.61 -8.38
CA LEU A 187 -24.11 -5.56 -7.47
C LEU A 187 -25.20 -6.26 -6.64
N ASP A 188 -25.19 -7.58 -6.56
CA ASP A 188 -26.15 -8.34 -5.75
C ASP A 188 -25.47 -8.85 -4.46
N LYS A 189 -24.64 -9.89 -4.53
CA LYS A 189 -23.94 -10.43 -3.35
C LYS A 189 -22.43 -10.33 -3.47
N VAL A 190 -21.79 -10.17 -2.32
CA VAL A 190 -20.34 -10.35 -2.19
C VAL A 190 -20.05 -11.82 -1.83
N ARG A 191 -19.25 -12.47 -2.66
CA ARG A 191 -18.79 -13.86 -2.45
C ARG A 191 -17.32 -13.85 -2.08
N ILE A 192 -16.97 -14.54 -1.01
CA ILE A 192 -15.59 -14.71 -0.55
C ILE A 192 -15.21 -16.18 -0.66
N ILE A 193 -14.10 -16.46 -1.34
CA ILE A 193 -13.55 -17.82 -1.49
C ILE A 193 -12.09 -17.86 -1.02
N GLY A 194 -11.60 -19.06 -0.68
CA GLY A 194 -10.24 -19.27 -0.16
C GLY A 194 -10.14 -19.27 1.37
N LEU A 195 -11.28 -19.25 2.07
CA LEU A 195 -11.37 -19.36 3.52
C LEU A 195 -11.31 -20.83 3.97
N ARG A 196 -10.62 -21.06 5.08
CA ARG A 196 -10.49 -22.33 5.80
C ARG A 196 -11.29 -22.31 7.11
N SER A 197 -11.13 -21.27 7.92
CA SER A 197 -11.77 -21.14 9.25
C SER A 197 -12.71 -19.95 9.37
N THR A 198 -12.41 -18.85 8.70
CA THR A 198 -13.23 -17.64 8.76
C THR A 198 -14.57 -17.82 8.05
N LYS A 199 -15.65 -17.31 8.65
CA LYS A 199 -16.98 -17.34 8.03
C LYS A 199 -17.03 -16.31 6.88
N PRO A 200 -17.53 -16.66 5.67
CA PRO A 200 -17.58 -15.73 4.54
C PRO A 200 -18.26 -14.39 4.83
N ASN A 201 -19.34 -14.41 5.62
CA ASN A 201 -20.08 -13.19 5.99
C ASN A 201 -19.25 -12.19 6.81
N VAL A 202 -18.25 -12.67 7.56
CA VAL A 202 -17.38 -11.83 8.39
C VAL A 202 -16.54 -10.91 7.51
N ILE A 203 -16.06 -11.39 6.37
CA ILE A 203 -15.31 -10.58 5.40
C ILE A 203 -16.25 -9.82 4.47
N ALA A 204 -17.37 -10.45 4.06
CA ALA A 204 -18.32 -9.82 3.15
C ALA A 204 -18.92 -8.52 3.72
N ARG A 205 -19.27 -8.49 5.02
CA ARG A 205 -19.80 -7.27 5.67
C ARG A 205 -18.82 -6.11 5.64
N GLU A 206 -17.51 -6.38 5.73
CA GLU A 206 -16.45 -5.35 5.68
C GLU A 206 -16.42 -4.59 4.35
N THR A 207 -16.94 -5.17 3.28
CA THR A 207 -17.02 -4.48 1.97
C THR A 207 -17.95 -3.28 1.99
N ARG A 208 -18.96 -3.24 2.88
CA ARG A 208 -20.03 -2.24 2.91
C ARG A 208 -20.75 -2.06 1.56
N ILE A 209 -20.77 -3.12 0.75
CA ILE A 209 -21.52 -3.15 -0.51
C ILE A 209 -22.95 -3.54 -0.19
N VAL A 210 -23.90 -2.73 -0.67
CA VAL A 210 -25.33 -2.96 -0.45
C VAL A 210 -25.91 -3.68 -1.67
N PRO A 211 -26.62 -4.81 -1.49
CA PRO A 211 -27.29 -5.49 -2.60
C PRO A 211 -28.24 -4.56 -3.36
N GLY A 212 -28.17 -4.61 -4.68
CA GLY A 212 -28.96 -3.82 -5.62
C GLY A 212 -28.34 -2.48 -6.00
N GLU A 213 -27.21 -2.07 -5.42
CA GLU A 213 -26.57 -0.81 -5.77
C GLU A 213 -25.84 -0.89 -7.13
N PRO A 214 -25.74 0.24 -7.87
CA PRO A 214 -24.96 0.28 -9.10
C PRO A 214 -23.47 0.03 -8.81
N TYR A 215 -22.79 -0.63 -9.74
CA TYR A 215 -21.34 -0.78 -9.71
C TYR A 215 -20.67 0.60 -9.64
N SER A 216 -19.55 0.69 -8.94
CA SER A 216 -18.65 1.83 -8.96
C SER A 216 -17.24 1.32 -8.70
N LEU A 217 -16.29 1.69 -9.55
CA LEU A 217 -14.91 1.25 -9.43
C LEU A 217 -14.32 1.68 -8.08
N SER A 218 -14.51 2.93 -7.67
CA SER A 218 -13.98 3.47 -6.42
C SER A 218 -14.50 2.70 -5.20
N ARG A 219 -15.77 2.29 -5.21
CA ARG A 219 -16.38 1.51 -4.13
C ARG A 219 -15.83 0.10 -4.06
N VAL A 220 -15.68 -0.55 -5.21
CA VAL A 220 -15.10 -1.91 -5.30
C VAL A 220 -13.63 -1.91 -4.88
N GLN A 221 -12.85 -0.90 -5.27
CA GLN A 221 -11.47 -0.74 -4.84
C GLN A 221 -11.36 -0.51 -3.32
N ARG A 222 -12.22 0.33 -2.74
CA ARG A 222 -12.31 0.54 -1.29
C ARG A 222 -12.69 -0.74 -0.55
N ALA A 223 -13.67 -1.49 -1.05
CA ALA A 223 -14.04 -2.80 -0.50
C ALA A 223 -12.84 -3.77 -0.48
N ARG A 224 -12.07 -3.84 -1.58
CA ARG A 224 -10.84 -4.64 -1.64
C ARG A 224 -9.80 -4.18 -0.60
N GLN A 225 -9.62 -2.87 -0.45
CA GLN A 225 -8.68 -2.31 0.53
C GLN A 225 -9.09 -2.65 1.97
N ARG A 226 -10.38 -2.55 2.31
CA ARG A 226 -10.88 -2.96 3.64
C ARG A 226 -10.60 -4.42 3.92
N ILE A 227 -10.89 -5.32 2.96
CA ILE A 227 -10.58 -6.76 3.09
C ILE A 227 -9.08 -6.97 3.33
N ARG A 228 -8.22 -6.29 2.57
CA ARG A 228 -6.75 -6.42 2.70
C ARG A 228 -6.23 -5.94 4.06
N LYS A 229 -6.90 -4.99 4.71
CA LYS A 229 -6.50 -4.48 6.03
C LYS A 229 -6.91 -5.41 7.19
N LEU A 230 -7.69 -6.46 6.94
CA LEU A 230 -8.11 -7.38 7.99
C LEU A 230 -6.93 -8.24 8.47
N PRO A 231 -6.72 -8.42 9.79
CA PRO A 231 -5.55 -9.13 10.32
C PRO A 231 -5.54 -10.64 10.01
N TYR A 232 -6.68 -11.19 9.56
CA TYR A 232 -6.85 -12.59 9.16
C TYR A 232 -6.89 -12.78 7.65
N VAL A 233 -6.51 -11.77 6.87
CA VAL A 233 -6.36 -11.84 5.41
C VAL A 233 -4.92 -11.51 5.03
N GLU A 234 -4.24 -12.45 4.38
CA GLU A 234 -2.87 -12.26 3.90
C GLU A 234 -2.86 -11.55 2.54
N SER A 235 -3.72 -12.00 1.63
CA SER A 235 -3.83 -11.43 0.30
C SER A 235 -5.27 -11.48 -0.22
N VAL A 236 -5.59 -10.55 -1.13
CA VAL A 236 -6.89 -10.46 -1.81
C VAL A 236 -6.67 -10.21 -3.30
N SER A 237 -7.36 -10.95 -4.15
CA SER A 237 -7.29 -10.79 -5.60
C SER A 237 -7.98 -9.50 -6.07
N VAL A 238 -7.77 -9.15 -7.34
CA VAL A 238 -8.72 -8.27 -8.04
C VAL A 238 -10.08 -8.99 -8.06
N PRO A 239 -11.19 -8.33 -7.69
CA PRO A 239 -12.48 -8.98 -7.68
C PRO A 239 -12.98 -9.27 -9.09
N ALA A 240 -13.71 -10.37 -9.24
CA ALA A 240 -14.38 -10.74 -10.47
C ALA A 240 -15.88 -10.47 -10.37
N LEU A 241 -16.50 -10.07 -11.50
CA LEU A 241 -17.95 -9.94 -11.62
C LEU A 241 -18.53 -11.25 -12.17
N VAL A 242 -19.37 -11.91 -11.38
CA VAL A 242 -20.04 -13.17 -11.76
C VAL A 242 -21.46 -12.84 -12.20
N PRO A 243 -21.84 -13.10 -13.47
CA PRO A 243 -23.15 -12.74 -13.98
C PRO A 243 -24.25 -13.59 -13.33
N MET A 244 -25.29 -12.91 -12.84
CA MET A 244 -26.49 -13.53 -12.26
C MET A 244 -27.73 -13.39 -13.17
N GLY A 245 -27.59 -12.67 -14.29
CA GLY A 245 -28.67 -12.35 -15.22
C GLY A 245 -29.24 -10.94 -14.98
N SER A 246 -29.95 -10.40 -15.97
CA SER A 246 -30.59 -9.06 -15.90
C SER A 246 -29.62 -7.94 -15.46
N ASN A 247 -28.38 -7.94 -15.96
CA ASN A 247 -27.31 -7.00 -15.59
C ASN A 247 -26.96 -6.96 -14.09
N ARG A 248 -27.35 -7.99 -13.32
CA ARG A 248 -26.91 -8.19 -11.94
C ARG A 248 -25.68 -9.07 -11.89
N TYR A 249 -24.77 -8.72 -10.99
CA TYR A 249 -23.50 -9.41 -10.81
C TYR A 249 -23.19 -9.61 -9.34
N ASP A 250 -22.68 -10.79 -9.01
CA ASP A 250 -22.05 -11.02 -7.73
C ASP A 250 -20.58 -10.60 -7.80
N LEU A 251 -20.08 -10.00 -6.71
CA LEU A 251 -18.70 -9.58 -6.59
C LEU A 251 -17.90 -10.68 -5.87
N LEU A 252 -17.04 -11.35 -6.62
CA LEU A 252 -16.22 -12.45 -6.11
C LEU A 252 -14.83 -11.97 -5.71
N PHE A 253 -14.50 -12.08 -4.43
CA PHE A 253 -13.14 -11.93 -3.93
C PHE A 253 -12.54 -13.30 -3.62
N GLN A 254 -11.36 -13.55 -4.17
CA GLN A 254 -10.51 -14.66 -3.74
C GLN A 254 -9.50 -14.13 -2.73
N VAL A 255 -9.44 -14.76 -1.56
CA VAL A 255 -8.54 -14.37 -0.48
C VAL A 255 -7.66 -15.53 -0.05
N GLU A 256 -6.52 -15.19 0.53
CA GLU A 256 -5.68 -16.09 1.28
C GLU A 256 -5.83 -15.76 2.77
N GLU A 257 -6.28 -16.74 3.56
CA GLU A 257 -6.52 -16.55 5.00
C GLU A 257 -5.20 -16.63 5.78
N ALA A 258 -4.91 -15.58 6.56
CA ALA A 258 -3.72 -15.50 7.40
C ALA A 258 -3.91 -16.27 8.72
N ARG A 259 -2.80 -16.71 9.32
CA ARG A 259 -2.79 -17.22 10.71
C ARG A 259 -2.80 -16.04 11.68
N SER A 260 -3.98 -15.61 12.07
CA SER A 260 -4.19 -14.39 12.86
C SER A 260 -4.23 -14.60 14.37
N ASN A 261 -4.12 -15.84 14.84
CA ASN A 261 -4.21 -16.18 16.26
C ASN A 261 -2.84 -16.69 16.73
N SER A 262 -2.33 -16.15 17.83
CA SER A 262 -1.08 -16.57 18.46
C SER A 262 -1.31 -17.07 19.88
N PHE A 263 -0.43 -17.99 20.29
CA PHE A 263 -0.34 -18.56 21.62
C PHE A 263 1.15 -18.64 21.92
N ASP A 264 1.60 -17.95 22.94
CA ASP A 264 2.98 -17.93 23.39
C ASP A 264 3.01 -18.04 24.92
N GLY A 265 4.02 -18.72 25.45
CA GLY A 265 4.15 -18.84 26.89
C GLY A 265 5.50 -19.37 27.34
N VAL A 266 5.92 -18.95 28.52
CA VAL A 266 7.18 -19.31 29.16
C VAL A 266 6.90 -19.53 30.64
N VAL A 267 7.55 -20.52 31.25
CA VAL A 267 7.53 -20.72 32.69
C VAL A 267 8.97 -20.78 33.17
N GLY A 268 9.27 -20.03 34.23
CA GLY A 268 10.56 -19.97 34.89
C GLY A 268 10.44 -20.31 36.37
N TYR A 269 11.56 -20.66 36.97
CA TYR A 269 11.69 -20.82 38.42
C TYR A 269 12.94 -20.10 38.86
N GLN A 270 12.77 -19.14 39.76
CA GLN A 270 13.85 -18.42 40.40
C GLN A 270 14.09 -19.03 41.78
N PRO A 271 15.24 -19.70 42.01
CA PRO A 271 15.58 -20.21 43.34
C PRO A 271 15.69 -19.06 44.36
N GLY A 272 15.13 -19.25 45.55
CA GLY A 272 15.33 -18.35 46.68
C GLY A 272 16.77 -18.39 47.20
N ALA A 273 17.20 -17.32 47.87
CA ALA A 273 18.47 -17.30 48.60
C ALA A 273 18.26 -17.78 50.04
N ASP A 274 19.30 -18.35 50.66
CA ASP A 274 19.39 -18.57 52.11
C ASP A 274 18.16 -19.21 52.80
N GLY A 275 17.55 -20.22 52.17
CA GLY A 275 16.43 -20.99 52.74
C GLY A 275 15.04 -20.43 52.45
N GLU A 276 14.94 -19.36 51.66
CA GLU A 276 13.67 -18.86 51.12
C GLU A 276 13.10 -19.79 50.05
N GLU A 277 11.77 -19.81 49.94
CA GLU A 277 11.08 -20.52 48.85
C GLU A 277 11.38 -19.82 47.51
N GLY A 278 11.63 -20.61 46.46
CA GLY A 278 11.81 -20.04 45.13
C GLY A 278 10.50 -19.61 44.50
N VAL A 279 10.58 -18.66 43.57
CA VAL A 279 9.42 -18.03 42.93
C VAL A 279 9.25 -18.60 41.53
N VAL A 280 8.03 -19.07 41.22
CA VAL A 280 7.65 -19.43 39.86
C VAL A 280 7.32 -18.15 39.10
N THR A 281 8.04 -17.93 38.01
CA THR A 281 7.84 -16.83 37.06
C THR A 281 7.23 -17.38 35.78
N GLY A 282 6.67 -16.52 34.95
CA GLY A 282 6.14 -16.96 33.67
C GLY A 282 5.45 -15.87 32.88
N LEU A 283 5.15 -16.22 31.64
CA LEU A 283 4.45 -15.41 30.67
C LEU A 283 3.44 -16.31 29.96
N LEU A 284 2.24 -15.80 29.74
CA LEU A 284 1.21 -16.37 28.89
C LEU A 284 0.64 -15.24 28.03
N ASP A 285 0.86 -15.29 26.72
CA ASP A 285 0.30 -14.34 25.76
C ASP A 285 -0.57 -15.08 24.76
N LEU A 286 -1.87 -14.80 24.82
CA LEU A 286 -2.90 -15.31 23.91
C LEU A 286 -3.47 -14.12 23.15
N SER A 287 -3.32 -14.12 21.83
CA SER A 287 -3.88 -13.09 20.96
C SER A 287 -4.71 -13.74 19.87
N PHE A 288 -6.03 -13.61 19.99
CA PHE A 288 -6.98 -14.06 18.98
C PHE A 288 -7.50 -12.84 18.23
N LEU A 289 -7.08 -12.63 16.97
CA LEU A 289 -7.60 -11.55 16.14
C LEU A 289 -8.85 -11.96 15.32
N ASN A 290 -9.19 -13.26 15.36
CA ASN A 290 -10.36 -13.82 14.69
C ASN A 290 -10.88 -15.06 15.43
N LEU A 291 -11.39 -14.85 16.63
CA LEU A 291 -11.87 -15.91 17.50
C LEU A 291 -13.02 -16.68 16.81
N PHE A 292 -12.84 -17.99 16.65
CA PHE A 292 -13.79 -18.91 15.99
C PHE A 292 -14.25 -18.48 14.59
N GLY A 293 -13.42 -17.74 13.85
CA GLY A 293 -13.74 -17.29 12.50
C GLY A 293 -14.87 -16.25 12.43
N THR A 294 -15.08 -15.49 13.52
CA THR A 294 -16.18 -14.51 13.66
C THR A 294 -15.73 -13.04 13.54
N GLY A 295 -14.43 -12.79 13.44
CA GLY A 295 -13.81 -11.47 13.50
C GLY A 295 -13.67 -10.91 14.92
N ARG A 296 -14.18 -11.60 15.94
CA ARG A 296 -14.02 -11.21 17.35
C ARG A 296 -12.56 -11.22 17.74
N LYS A 297 -12.16 -10.22 18.52
CA LYS A 297 -10.80 -10.16 19.08
C LYS A 297 -10.84 -10.49 20.56
N ALA A 298 -9.87 -11.26 21.03
CA ALA A 298 -9.67 -11.52 22.44
C ALA A 298 -8.17 -11.57 22.72
N LYS A 299 -7.71 -10.85 23.74
CA LYS A 299 -6.32 -10.90 24.20
C LYS A 299 -6.29 -11.24 25.68
N ILE A 300 -5.43 -12.17 26.04
CA ILE A 300 -5.08 -12.50 27.42
C ILE A 300 -3.57 -12.42 27.49
N HIS A 301 -3.06 -11.49 28.27
CA HIS A 301 -1.64 -11.38 28.55
C HIS A 301 -1.47 -11.47 30.07
N TRP A 302 -0.73 -12.46 30.53
CA TRP A 302 -0.38 -12.61 31.94
C TRP A 302 1.13 -12.78 32.03
N GLU A 303 1.77 -11.96 32.84
CA GLU A 303 3.19 -12.02 33.09
C GLU A 303 3.44 -11.93 34.59
N ARG A 304 4.36 -12.75 35.07
CA ARG A 304 4.96 -12.66 36.39
C ARG A 304 6.48 -12.74 36.21
N ALA A 305 7.13 -11.59 36.11
CA ALA A 305 8.56 -11.50 35.87
C ALA A 305 9.38 -11.80 37.14
N SER A 306 8.86 -11.41 38.31
CA SER A 306 9.45 -11.68 39.62
C SER A 306 8.36 -11.80 40.69
N GLU A 307 8.75 -11.91 41.97
CA GLU A 307 7.79 -11.94 43.08
C GLU A 307 6.91 -10.68 43.12
N ASN A 308 7.51 -9.52 42.85
CA ASN A 308 6.92 -8.20 43.02
C ASN A 308 6.55 -7.52 41.69
N GLN A 309 6.64 -8.26 40.58
CA GLN A 309 6.31 -7.75 39.25
C GLN A 309 5.35 -8.71 38.56
N GLN A 310 4.12 -8.24 38.38
CA GLN A 310 3.05 -8.99 37.74
C GLN A 310 2.21 -8.06 36.87
N ALA A 311 1.90 -8.51 35.65
CA ALA A 311 0.98 -7.85 34.75
C ALA A 311 -0.12 -8.82 34.30
N LEU A 312 -1.34 -8.33 34.20
CA LEU A 312 -2.48 -9.03 33.63
C LEU A 312 -3.21 -8.05 32.72
N LEU A 313 -3.51 -8.45 31.48
CA LEU A 313 -4.36 -7.74 30.55
C LEU A 313 -5.36 -8.71 29.94
N LEU A 314 -6.62 -8.33 30.01
CA LEU A 314 -7.76 -9.01 29.40
C LEU A 314 -8.44 -8.00 28.47
N PHE A 315 -8.56 -8.34 27.19
CA PHE A 315 -9.24 -7.51 26.21
C PHE A 315 -10.19 -8.34 25.37
N TYR A 316 -11.35 -7.78 25.07
CA TYR A 316 -12.34 -8.38 24.17
C TYR A 316 -12.95 -7.32 23.26
N GLU A 317 -13.12 -7.65 21.98
CA GLU A 317 -13.81 -6.81 20.99
C GLU A 317 -14.87 -7.63 20.25
N GLU A 318 -16.13 -7.18 20.35
CA GLU A 318 -17.24 -7.63 19.51
C GLU A 318 -17.38 -6.68 18.31
N PRO A 319 -17.03 -7.12 17.10
CA PRO A 319 -17.17 -6.31 15.91
C PRO A 319 -18.60 -6.38 15.36
N TRP A 320 -19.02 -5.32 14.68
CA TRP A 320 -20.31 -5.24 14.01
C TRP A 320 -21.54 -5.42 14.90
N ILE A 321 -21.63 -4.70 16.01
CA ILE A 321 -22.79 -4.76 16.90
C ILE A 321 -24.07 -4.33 16.15
N PHE A 322 -25.15 -5.10 16.30
CA PHE A 322 -26.43 -4.87 15.61
C PHE A 322 -26.34 -4.79 14.07
N GLY A 323 -25.30 -5.35 13.46
CA GLY A 323 -25.08 -5.29 12.01
C GLY A 323 -24.59 -3.92 11.49
N LEU A 324 -24.27 -2.99 12.39
CA LEU A 324 -23.63 -1.71 12.05
C LEU A 324 -22.12 -1.86 12.13
N PRO A 325 -21.31 -1.12 11.36
CA PRO A 325 -19.86 -1.16 11.45
C PRO A 325 -19.38 -0.40 12.70
N ILE A 326 -19.78 -0.85 13.88
CA ILE A 326 -19.40 -0.36 15.20
C ILE A 326 -18.91 -1.55 16.01
N ASN A 327 -17.72 -1.41 16.58
CA ASN A 327 -17.10 -2.45 17.40
C ASN A 327 -17.21 -2.05 18.87
N LEU A 328 -17.72 -2.92 19.72
CA LEU A 328 -17.70 -2.73 21.16
C LEU A 328 -16.51 -3.45 21.75
N TRP A 329 -15.79 -2.80 22.65
CA TRP A 329 -14.64 -3.39 23.31
C TRP A 329 -14.66 -3.15 24.81
N GLY A 330 -14.01 -4.06 25.53
CA GLY A 330 -13.77 -3.99 26.95
C GLY A 330 -12.34 -4.40 27.26
N GLU A 331 -11.75 -3.70 28.21
CA GLU A 331 -10.38 -3.92 28.66
C GLU A 331 -10.35 -3.94 30.19
N PHE A 332 -9.55 -4.84 30.72
CA PHE A 332 -9.15 -4.89 32.11
C PHE A 332 -7.65 -5.14 32.15
N SER A 333 -6.92 -4.30 32.85
CA SER A 333 -5.52 -4.55 33.17
C SER A 333 -5.23 -4.36 34.65
N GLN A 334 -4.25 -5.11 35.13
CA GLN A 334 -3.73 -5.00 36.49
C GLN A 334 -2.22 -5.15 36.45
N GLU A 335 -1.51 -4.22 37.07
CA GLU A 335 -0.06 -4.20 37.11
C GLU A 335 0.41 -4.01 38.56
N ILE A 336 1.40 -4.79 38.96
CA ILE A 336 2.13 -4.65 40.21
C ILE A 336 3.56 -4.33 39.82
N LEU A 337 4.05 -3.16 40.24
CA LEU A 337 5.39 -2.68 39.94
C LEU A 337 6.13 -2.41 41.26
N ASP A 338 7.23 -3.14 41.46
CA ASP A 338 8.17 -2.97 42.58
C ASP A 338 7.53 -3.05 43.98
N SER A 339 6.38 -3.73 44.12
CA SER A 339 5.59 -3.87 45.37
C SER A 339 5.10 -2.57 46.03
N LEU A 340 5.34 -1.39 45.44
CA LEU A 340 4.92 -0.12 46.05
C LEU A 340 3.42 0.12 45.94
N TYR A 341 2.85 -0.23 44.79
CA TYR A 341 1.44 -0.09 44.51
C TYR A 341 0.98 -1.13 43.48
N LEU A 342 -0.33 -1.36 43.48
CA LEU A 342 -1.05 -2.07 42.44
C LEU A 342 -1.86 -1.05 41.65
N GLU A 343 -1.70 -1.06 40.34
CA GLU A 343 -2.53 -0.31 39.41
C GLU A 343 -3.55 -1.24 38.77
N ARG A 344 -4.79 -0.77 38.67
CA ARG A 344 -5.87 -1.48 37.99
C ARG A 344 -6.58 -0.52 37.07
N PHE A 345 -6.64 -0.87 35.80
CA PHE A 345 -7.36 -0.11 34.80
C PHE A 345 -8.48 -0.95 34.20
N MET A 346 -9.64 -0.34 34.02
CA MET A 346 -10.76 -0.96 33.34
C MET A 346 -11.42 0.06 32.44
N ALA A 347 -11.71 -0.35 31.21
CA ALA A 347 -12.33 0.50 30.22
C ALA A 347 -13.32 -0.27 29.37
N ALA A 348 -14.34 0.44 28.90
CA ALA A 348 -15.27 -0.06 27.91
C ALA A 348 -15.57 1.05 26.93
N GLY A 349 -15.69 0.69 25.65
CA GLY A 349 -15.87 1.67 24.61
C GLY A 349 -16.45 1.12 23.34
N ALA A 350 -16.66 2.04 22.41
CA ALA A 350 -17.08 1.76 21.06
C ALA A 350 -16.10 2.39 20.08
N THR A 351 -15.83 1.68 18.99
CA THR A 351 -15.05 2.17 17.86
C THR A 351 -15.93 2.19 16.62
N TRP A 352 -16.07 3.38 16.03
CA TRP A 352 -16.78 3.59 14.79
C TRP A 352 -15.79 3.95 13.67
N PRO A 353 -15.46 3.02 12.76
CA PRO A 353 -14.74 3.31 11.53
C PRO A 353 -15.62 4.12 10.55
N ALA A 354 -15.69 5.43 10.78
CA ALA A 354 -16.49 6.36 9.99
C ALA A 354 -16.10 6.35 8.50
N LEU A 355 -14.79 6.31 8.22
CA LEU A 355 -14.22 6.17 6.87
C LEU A 355 -13.14 5.09 6.86
N ASP A 356 -12.59 4.78 5.68
CA ASP A 356 -11.58 3.72 5.50
C ASP A 356 -10.22 4.04 6.15
N VAL A 357 -10.05 5.31 6.51
CA VAL A 357 -8.84 5.88 7.10
C VAL A 357 -9.16 6.66 8.37
N LEU A 358 -10.43 6.82 8.76
CA LEU A 358 -10.84 7.63 9.92
C LEU A 358 -11.72 6.81 10.84
N SER A 359 -11.31 6.69 12.09
CA SER A 359 -12.04 6.03 13.17
C SER A 359 -12.30 7.02 14.30
N LEU A 360 -13.50 6.94 14.89
CA LEU A 360 -13.86 7.64 16.11
C LEU A 360 -14.04 6.60 17.22
N LYS A 361 -13.46 6.83 18.39
CA LYS A 361 -13.63 5.98 19.56
C LYS A 361 -14.15 6.80 20.72
N GLY A 362 -15.09 6.22 21.45
CA GLY A 362 -15.57 6.78 22.71
C GLY A 362 -15.46 5.71 23.78
N SER A 363 -14.96 6.06 24.95
CA SER A 363 -14.78 5.12 26.05
C SER A 363 -15.07 5.75 27.40
N ILE A 364 -15.50 4.91 28.33
CA ILE A 364 -15.46 5.20 29.76
C ILE A 364 -14.35 4.36 30.38
N PHE A 365 -13.73 4.89 31.42
CA PHE A 365 -12.64 4.20 32.11
C PHE A 365 -12.67 4.47 33.61
N GLN A 366 -12.07 3.54 34.35
CA GLN A 366 -11.74 3.68 35.75
C GLN A 366 -10.32 3.16 35.97
N GLU A 367 -9.52 3.94 36.70
CA GLU A 367 -8.17 3.61 37.10
C GLU A 367 -8.08 3.66 38.63
N GLU A 368 -7.52 2.63 39.24
CA GLU A 368 -7.32 2.53 40.68
C GLU A 368 -5.84 2.33 40.98
N VAL A 369 -5.31 3.17 41.86
CA VAL A 369 -3.96 3.00 42.44
C VAL A 369 -4.15 2.60 43.89
N LEU A 370 -3.71 1.40 44.24
CA LEU A 370 -3.79 0.82 45.58
C LEU A 370 -2.36 0.69 46.14
N PRO A 371 -1.94 1.54 47.09
CA PRO A 371 -0.61 1.42 47.68
C PRO A 371 -0.54 0.17 48.58
N ASP A 372 0.66 -0.39 48.68
CA ASP A 372 0.99 -1.32 49.77
C ASP A 372 1.52 -0.53 50.99
N SER A 373 1.78 -1.21 52.10
CA SER A 373 2.29 -0.65 53.36
C SER A 373 3.54 0.22 53.17
N VAL A 374 4.47 -0.17 52.29
CA VAL A 374 5.66 0.63 51.95
C VAL A 374 5.29 1.84 51.07
N GLY A 375 4.36 1.66 50.13
CA GLY A 375 3.84 2.72 49.27
C GLY A 375 3.22 3.87 50.06
N GLU A 376 2.41 3.55 51.08
CA GLU A 376 1.81 4.55 51.97
C GLU A 376 2.88 5.35 52.73
N LEU A 377 3.95 4.70 53.19
CA LEU A 377 5.06 5.36 53.89
C LEU A 377 5.83 6.36 53.00
N VAL A 378 5.91 6.11 51.69
CA VAL A 378 6.58 7.00 50.72
C VAL A 378 5.62 8.00 50.06
N GLY A 379 4.38 8.11 50.55
CA GLY A 379 3.41 9.11 50.12
C GLY A 379 2.61 8.73 48.88
N ILE A 380 2.52 7.44 48.52
CA ILE A 380 1.57 6.95 47.53
C ILE A 380 0.24 6.75 48.23
N TYR A 381 -0.79 7.44 47.74
CA TYR A 381 -2.11 7.38 48.32
C TYR A 381 -3.05 6.56 47.46
N LYS A 382 -3.97 5.86 48.13
CA LYS A 382 -5.09 5.22 47.46
C LYS A 382 -5.84 6.25 46.64
N SER A 383 -5.98 6.00 45.34
CA SER A 383 -6.74 6.86 44.45
C SER A 383 -7.59 6.07 43.48
N THR A 384 -8.71 6.67 43.08
CA THR A 384 -9.64 6.14 42.08
C THR A 384 -9.96 7.27 41.13
N GLU A 385 -9.59 7.10 39.87
CA GLU A 385 -9.91 8.00 38.78
C GLU A 385 -11.02 7.38 37.93
N ARG A 386 -12.02 8.19 37.57
CA ARG A 386 -13.13 7.77 36.71
C ARG A 386 -13.36 8.84 35.66
N GLY A 387 -13.51 8.42 34.41
CA GLY A 387 -13.64 9.39 33.33
C GLY A 387 -14.19 8.83 32.04
N GLY A 388 -14.27 9.74 31.08
CA GLY A 388 -14.59 9.44 29.70
C GLY A 388 -13.50 9.98 28.78
N ALA A 389 -13.32 9.31 27.64
CA ALA A 389 -12.41 9.75 26.59
C ALA A 389 -13.08 9.70 25.22
N LEU A 390 -12.71 10.65 24.38
CA LEU A 390 -12.97 10.66 22.95
C LEU A 390 -11.64 10.58 22.22
N GLU A 391 -11.56 9.71 21.22
CA GLU A 391 -10.38 9.52 20.41
C GLU A 391 -10.73 9.60 18.92
N LEU A 392 -9.93 10.34 18.17
CA LEU A 392 -9.95 10.39 16.72
C LEU A 392 -8.66 9.77 16.21
N GLU A 393 -8.80 8.83 15.27
CA GLU A 393 -7.68 8.12 14.66
C GLU A 393 -7.77 8.24 13.15
N TYR A 394 -6.70 8.71 12.52
CA TYR A 394 -6.54 8.80 11.08
C TYR A 394 -5.34 7.95 10.64
N ASP A 395 -5.58 6.89 9.86
CA ASP A 395 -4.55 5.94 9.45
C ASP A 395 -4.58 5.63 7.94
N THR A 396 -3.51 6.03 7.28
CA THR A 396 -3.26 5.83 5.84
C THR A 396 -2.07 4.92 5.56
N ARG A 397 -1.49 4.30 6.60
CA ARG A 397 -0.33 3.42 6.45
C ARG A 397 -0.65 2.22 5.57
N ASP A 398 0.33 1.78 4.80
CA ASP A 398 0.20 0.59 3.95
C ASP A 398 0.36 -0.71 4.73
N TYR A 399 1.22 -0.71 5.76
CA TYR A 399 1.36 -1.77 6.74
C TYR A 399 1.33 -1.16 8.15
N ILE A 400 0.54 -1.75 9.05
CA ILE A 400 0.35 -1.20 10.40
C ILE A 400 1.65 -1.31 11.22
N ASP A 401 2.29 -2.48 11.20
CA ASP A 401 3.45 -2.77 12.05
C ASP A 401 4.79 -2.31 11.45
N ASN A 402 4.91 -2.34 10.12
CA ASN A 402 6.12 -1.92 9.41
C ASN A 402 5.79 -1.03 8.20
N PRO A 403 5.32 0.21 8.44
CA PRO A 403 4.87 1.10 7.39
C PRO A 403 6.02 1.50 6.47
N ILE A 404 5.80 1.36 5.17
CA ILE A 404 6.73 1.86 4.15
C ILE A 404 6.37 3.30 3.79
N ARG A 405 5.06 3.60 3.82
CA ARG A 405 4.50 4.92 3.54
C ARG A 405 3.20 5.15 4.29
N GLY A 406 2.92 6.41 4.55
CA GLY A 406 1.62 6.86 5.04
C GLY A 406 1.74 7.70 6.31
N ILE A 407 0.59 8.12 6.81
CA ILE A 407 0.43 8.96 7.99
C ILE A 407 -0.47 8.21 8.96
N TYR A 408 -0.03 8.17 10.22
CA TYR A 408 -0.84 7.82 11.37
C TYR A 408 -0.98 9.06 12.24
N TYR A 409 -2.21 9.40 12.59
CA TYR A 409 -2.54 10.49 13.48
C TYR A 409 -3.55 10.01 14.50
N ARG A 410 -3.29 10.27 15.78
CA ARG A 410 -4.19 9.98 16.89
C ARG A 410 -4.32 11.23 17.74
N SER A 411 -5.53 11.52 18.16
CA SER A 411 -5.83 12.57 19.13
C SER A 411 -6.83 12.04 20.12
N ARG A 412 -6.51 12.12 21.42
CA ARG A 412 -7.34 11.65 22.51
C ARG A 412 -7.55 12.79 23.49
N ALA A 413 -8.82 13.06 23.80
CA ALA A 413 -9.23 13.99 24.84
C ALA A 413 -9.98 13.21 25.92
N ALA A 414 -9.54 13.32 27.17
CA ALA A 414 -10.15 12.68 28.32
C ALA A 414 -10.47 13.70 29.40
N ALA A 415 -11.58 13.46 30.11
CA ALA A 415 -11.96 14.20 31.30
C ALA A 415 -12.36 13.20 32.39
N SER A 416 -11.82 13.40 33.58
CA SER A 416 -11.95 12.47 34.69
C SER A 416 -11.98 13.20 36.03
N ILE A 417 -12.52 12.50 37.03
CA ILE A 417 -12.50 12.91 38.43
C ILE A 417 -11.66 11.88 39.17
N LYS A 418 -10.68 12.35 39.93
CA LYS A 418 -9.79 11.53 40.74
C LYS A 418 -10.05 11.78 42.23
N ASP A 419 -10.56 10.77 42.89
CA ASP A 419 -10.70 10.75 44.35
C ASP A 419 -9.43 10.15 44.96
N TYR A 420 -8.82 10.81 45.94
CA TYR A 420 -7.61 10.31 46.61
C TYR A 420 -7.65 10.56 48.11
N THR A 421 -7.01 9.68 48.88
CA THR A 421 -6.95 9.80 50.35
C THR A 421 -5.69 10.56 50.75
N ALA A 422 -5.79 11.86 51.00
CA ALA A 422 -4.67 12.66 51.50
C ALA A 422 -4.52 12.53 53.03
N THR A 423 -3.42 13.08 53.57
CA THR A 423 -3.18 13.15 55.03
C THR A 423 -4.30 13.92 55.77
N SER A 424 -5.00 14.81 55.07
CA SER A 424 -6.13 15.64 55.50
C SER A 424 -7.51 14.96 55.41
N GLY A 425 -7.62 13.80 54.74
CA GLY A 425 -8.88 13.12 54.45
C GLY A 425 -9.09 12.87 52.95
N LEU A 426 -10.34 12.56 52.56
CA LEU A 426 -10.73 12.37 51.16
C LEU A 426 -10.74 13.71 50.41
N GLU A 427 -10.01 13.80 49.31
CA GLU A 427 -9.96 14.94 48.40
C GLU A 427 -10.31 14.49 46.97
N ASN A 428 -10.72 15.44 46.12
CA ASN A 428 -11.03 15.20 44.71
C ASN A 428 -10.27 16.17 43.80
N ALA A 429 -9.89 15.69 42.62
CA ALA A 429 -9.26 16.49 41.57
C ALA A 429 -9.96 16.27 40.23
N ASP A 430 -10.23 17.37 39.51
CA ASP A 430 -10.67 17.31 38.12
C ASP A 430 -9.44 17.22 37.21
N ILE A 431 -9.37 16.17 36.40
CA ILE A 431 -8.25 15.92 35.48
C ILE A 431 -8.75 16.05 34.05
N ARG A 432 -7.98 16.75 33.22
CA ARG A 432 -8.21 16.83 31.78
C ARG A 432 -6.93 16.44 31.09
N HIS A 433 -7.02 15.48 30.19
CA HIS A 433 -5.85 14.95 29.51
C HIS A 433 -6.05 15.04 28.01
N TYR A 434 -5.08 15.63 27.32
CA TYR A 434 -5.05 15.67 25.86
C TYR A 434 -3.74 15.06 25.36
N GLU A 435 -3.86 14.06 24.50
CA GLU A 435 -2.75 13.32 23.92
C GLU A 435 -2.86 13.38 22.40
N THR A 436 -1.73 13.57 21.72
CA THR A 436 -1.66 13.52 20.27
C THR A 436 -0.41 12.79 19.81
N ASP A 437 -0.60 11.86 18.88
CA ASP A 437 0.46 11.13 18.22
C ASP A 437 0.40 11.41 16.72
N VAL A 438 1.55 11.70 16.12
CA VAL A 438 1.70 11.82 14.67
C VAL A 438 2.89 10.98 14.26
N SER A 439 2.67 10.02 13.37
CA SER A 439 3.74 9.26 12.72
C SER A 439 3.62 9.41 11.21
N TRP A 440 4.74 9.71 10.57
CA TRP A 440 4.84 9.82 9.12
C TRP A 440 5.96 8.94 8.60
N SER A 441 5.61 8.05 7.67
CA SER A 441 6.53 7.12 7.02
C SER A 441 6.67 7.50 5.55
N TYR A 442 7.90 7.59 5.07
CA TYR A 442 8.19 7.95 3.68
C TYR A 442 9.40 7.18 3.11
N PRO A 443 9.29 6.55 1.93
CA PRO A 443 10.41 5.86 1.30
C PRO A 443 11.37 6.89 0.67
N VAL A 444 12.66 6.78 0.97
CA VAL A 444 13.67 7.75 0.51
C VAL A 444 14.38 7.25 -0.75
N ILE A 445 15.40 6.38 -0.62
CA ILE A 445 16.13 5.81 -1.75
C ILE A 445 16.30 4.31 -1.52
N GLY A 446 16.00 3.51 -2.54
CA GLY A 446 16.10 2.05 -2.48
C GLY A 446 15.14 1.45 -1.45
N ARG A 447 15.68 0.78 -0.43
CA ARG A 447 14.92 0.15 0.68
C ARG A 447 14.93 0.97 1.97
N GLN A 448 15.40 2.23 1.93
CA GLN A 448 15.46 3.10 3.10
C GLN A 448 14.13 3.83 3.31
N ILE A 449 13.66 3.87 4.56
CA ILE A 449 12.41 4.52 4.96
C ILE A 449 12.74 5.53 6.06
N LEU A 450 12.25 6.75 5.91
CA LEU A 450 12.27 7.77 6.95
C LEU A 450 10.97 7.66 7.75
N ASN A 451 11.09 7.51 9.07
CA ASN A 451 9.97 7.54 10.00
C ASN A 451 10.15 8.74 10.93
N LEU A 452 9.19 9.66 10.92
CA LEU A 452 9.13 10.79 11.83
C LEU A 452 7.96 10.59 12.78
N GLN A 453 8.21 10.65 14.10
CA GLN A 453 7.20 10.52 15.12
C GLN A 453 7.21 11.72 16.05
N VAL A 454 6.03 12.25 16.36
CA VAL A 454 5.80 13.34 17.28
C VAL A 454 4.73 12.90 18.26
N HIS A 455 5.05 12.96 19.55
CA HIS A 455 4.13 12.72 20.64
C HIS A 455 3.96 14.02 21.44
N GLY A 456 2.72 14.38 21.73
CA GLY A 456 2.37 15.55 22.53
C GLY A 456 1.38 15.17 23.61
N ARG A 457 1.68 15.58 24.85
CA ARG A 457 0.83 15.33 26.02
C ARG A 457 0.60 16.64 26.78
N PHE A 458 -0.65 16.93 27.10
CA PHE A 458 -1.07 18.10 27.87
C PHE A 458 -1.96 17.64 29.01
N LEU A 459 -1.60 18.05 30.23
CA LEU A 459 -2.28 17.76 31.50
C LEU A 459 -2.91 19.03 32.06
#